data_AF-A0A6J5V3F2-F1
#
_entry.id   AF-A0A6J5V3F2-F1
#
_cell.length_a   1.000
_cell.length_b   1.000
_cell.length_c   1.000
_cell.angle_alpha   90.00
_cell.angle_beta   90.00
_cell.angle_gamma   90.00
#
_symmetry.space_group_name_H-M   'P 1'
#
loop_
_entity.id
_entity.type
_entity.pdbx_description
1 polymer ?
#
loop_
_entity_poly.entity_id
_entity_poly.type
_entity_poly.pdbx_seq_one_letter_code
_entity_poly.pdbx_strand_id
1 'polypeptide(L)'
;MGEMTGFQLGVIGALFLSVASSVSIVICNKALMSNLGFPFATTLTSWHLMVTFCTLHAAQRLNFFESKSIDMKTVMLFGILNGISIGLLNLSLGFNSIGFYQMTKLAIIPFTVLLETLFLKKQFSQKIKFSLFLLLVGVGIASVTDLQLNFVGTILSLLAIITTCVGQILTNTIQKRLNVSSTQLLYQSAPFQAAILFVSGPLVDQFLTKQNVFAHKYSSIVLVFIILSCLIAVSVNFSTFLVIGKTSPVTYQVLGHLKTCLVLGFGYTLLHDPFTYRNIIGILVAIFGMGLYSYFCLQENKKKQAGDLSLGSQTKDKDGIPLLSIDKDGHEVKKSTKNSLV
;
A
#
# COMPACT_ATOMS: atom_id res chain seq x y z
N MET A 1 11.16 -2.41 -25.77
CA MET A 1 12.17 -2.33 -24.69
C MET A 1 12.04 -1.05 -23.84
N GLY A 2 11.53 0.07 -24.37
CA GLY A 2 11.35 1.35 -23.63
C GLY A 2 10.20 1.41 -22.61
N GLU A 3 9.10 0.67 -22.82
CA GLU A 3 7.98 0.66 -21.85
C GLU A 3 8.32 -0.08 -20.54
N MET A 4 9.15 -1.12 -20.62
CA MET A 4 9.60 -1.89 -19.46
C MET A 4 10.52 -1.07 -18.54
N THR A 5 11.39 -0.23 -19.13
CA THR A 5 12.26 0.70 -18.40
C THR A 5 11.46 1.85 -17.79
N GLY A 6 10.47 2.39 -18.49
CA GLY A 6 9.56 3.42 -17.94
C GLY A 6 8.74 2.92 -16.74
N PHE A 7 8.23 1.69 -16.81
CA PHE A 7 7.51 1.07 -15.69
C PHE A 7 8.41 0.83 -14.47
N GLN A 8 9.62 0.32 -14.67
CA GLN A 8 10.60 0.10 -13.59
C GLN A 8 11.01 1.42 -12.92
N LEU A 9 11.26 2.47 -13.71
CA LEU A 9 11.63 3.79 -13.20
C LEU A 9 10.51 4.40 -12.36
N GLY A 10 9.25 4.23 -12.79
CA GLY A 10 8.08 4.69 -12.02
C GLY A 10 7.91 3.97 -10.69
N VAL A 11 8.19 2.66 -10.61
CA VAL A 11 8.14 1.90 -9.35
C VAL A 11 9.25 2.31 -8.41
N ILE A 12 10.48 2.50 -8.91
CA ILE A 12 11.62 2.97 -8.13
C ILE A 12 11.35 4.38 -7.58
N GLY A 13 10.85 5.29 -8.42
CA GLY A 13 10.47 6.63 -8.00
C GLY A 13 9.37 6.64 -6.94
N ALA A 14 8.33 5.81 -7.10
CA ALA A 14 7.27 5.65 -6.11
C ALA A 14 7.79 5.11 -4.77
N LEU A 15 8.73 4.16 -4.82
CA LEU A 15 9.39 3.62 -3.64
C LEU A 15 10.25 4.66 -2.93
N PHE A 16 11.06 5.40 -3.67
CA PHE A 16 11.88 6.47 -3.11
C PHE A 16 11.01 7.54 -2.45
N LEU A 17 9.96 8.01 -3.14
CA LEU A 17 9.00 8.95 -2.57
C LEU A 17 8.35 8.39 -1.31
N SER A 18 7.98 7.10 -1.31
CA SER A 18 7.39 6.45 -0.15
C SER A 18 8.35 6.42 1.04
N VAL A 19 9.62 6.05 0.83
CA VAL A 19 10.61 6.02 1.92
C VAL A 19 10.90 7.44 2.43
N ALA A 20 11.23 8.37 1.54
CA ALA A 20 11.59 9.74 1.90
C ALA A 20 10.46 10.44 2.67
N SER A 21 9.23 10.43 2.13
CA SER A 21 8.08 11.06 2.79
C SER A 21 7.78 10.44 4.15
N SER A 22 8.08 9.16 4.33
CA SER A 22 7.81 8.45 5.57
C SER A 22 8.86 8.65 6.65
N VAL A 23 10.13 8.82 6.26
CA VAL A 23 11.16 9.27 7.21
C VAL A 23 10.80 10.68 7.69
N SER A 24 10.47 11.58 6.75
CA SER A 24 10.10 12.96 7.07
C SER A 24 8.88 13.05 7.99
N ILE A 25 7.82 12.28 7.74
CA ILE A 25 6.62 12.30 8.60
C ILE A 25 6.91 11.74 9.99
N VAL A 26 7.75 10.71 10.12
CA VAL A 26 8.11 10.15 11.43
C VAL A 26 8.88 11.18 12.26
N ILE A 27 9.84 11.88 11.64
CA ILE A 27 10.61 12.94 12.31
C ILE A 27 9.70 14.11 12.69
N CYS A 28 8.86 14.57 11.77
CA CYS A 28 7.94 15.69 12.00
C CYS A 28 6.93 15.36 13.11
N ASN A 29 6.32 14.17 13.08
CA ASN A 29 5.40 13.71 14.11
C ASN A 29 6.08 13.55 15.47
N LYS A 30 7.31 13.01 15.50
CA LYS A 30 8.07 12.88 16.75
C LYS A 30 8.37 14.24 17.35
N ALA A 31 8.81 15.22 16.54
CA ALA A 31 9.03 16.58 17.01
C ALA A 31 7.74 17.22 17.54
N LEU A 32 6.62 17.03 16.84
CA LEU A 32 5.31 17.56 17.23
C LEU A 32 4.80 16.95 18.55
N MET A 33 4.93 15.63 18.71
CA MET A 33 4.43 14.92 19.90
C MET A 33 5.34 15.06 21.10
N SER A 34 6.66 14.92 20.92
CA SER A 34 7.63 14.89 22.03
C SER A 34 8.13 16.27 22.44
N ASN A 35 8.35 17.19 21.50
CA ASN A 35 8.95 18.49 21.81
C ASN A 35 7.90 19.60 21.95
N LEU A 36 6.85 19.56 21.13
CA LEU A 36 5.81 20.59 21.08
C LEU A 36 4.54 20.23 21.88
N GLY A 37 4.48 19.02 22.45
CA GLY A 37 3.45 18.62 23.40
C GLY A 37 2.07 18.39 22.78
N PHE A 38 1.99 17.98 21.50
CA PHE A 38 0.73 17.64 20.83
C PHE A 38 0.59 16.10 20.71
N PRO A 39 0.00 15.39 21.69
CA PRO A 39 0.00 13.94 21.76
C PRO A 39 -1.17 13.26 21.01
N PHE A 40 -1.87 13.98 20.12
CA PHE A 40 -3.12 13.51 19.49
C PHE A 40 -2.88 12.86 18.12
N ALA A 41 -2.32 11.65 18.12
CA ALA A 41 -1.89 10.96 16.90
C ALA A 41 -3.05 10.57 15.97
N THR A 42 -4.19 10.16 16.51
CA THR A 42 -5.33 9.67 15.72
C THR A 42 -6.06 10.83 15.06
N THR A 43 -6.29 11.92 15.80
CA THR A 43 -6.82 13.17 15.26
C THR A 43 -5.89 13.76 14.20
N LEU A 44 -4.57 13.76 14.43
CA LEU A 44 -3.61 14.21 13.43
C LEU A 44 -3.73 13.41 12.12
N THR A 45 -3.93 12.09 12.24
CA THR A 45 -4.14 11.21 11.08
C THR A 45 -5.43 11.53 10.31
N SER A 46 -6.50 11.94 11.00
CA SER A 46 -7.71 12.45 10.33
C SER A 46 -7.40 13.70 9.51
N TRP A 47 -6.66 14.67 10.07
CA TRP A 47 -6.27 15.88 9.35
C TRP A 47 -5.37 15.60 8.15
N HIS A 48 -4.43 14.66 8.27
CA HIS A 48 -3.61 14.19 7.15
C HIS A 48 -4.48 13.72 5.97
N LEU A 49 -5.50 12.90 6.25
CA LEU A 49 -6.40 12.37 5.23
C LEU A 49 -7.33 13.46 4.65
N MET A 50 -7.78 14.39 5.48
CA MET A 50 -8.58 15.53 5.03
C MET A 50 -7.79 16.44 4.08
N VAL A 51 -6.56 16.81 4.45
CA VAL A 51 -5.68 17.61 3.58
C VAL A 51 -5.34 16.84 2.30
N THR A 52 -5.11 15.52 2.41
CA THR A 52 -4.92 14.66 1.22
C THR A 52 -6.13 14.74 0.28
N PHE A 53 -7.35 14.65 0.81
CA PHE A 53 -8.57 14.81 0.02
C PHE A 53 -8.63 16.19 -0.64
N CYS A 54 -8.42 17.28 0.11
CA CYS A 54 -8.44 18.63 -0.43
C CYS A 54 -7.41 18.86 -1.54
N THR A 55 -6.17 18.38 -1.35
CA THR A 55 -5.11 18.47 -2.37
C THR A 55 -5.48 17.68 -3.62
N LEU A 56 -6.01 16.47 -3.47
CA LEU A 56 -6.43 15.66 -4.61
C LEU A 56 -7.67 16.23 -5.30
N HIS A 57 -8.58 16.86 -4.56
CA HIS A 57 -9.72 17.59 -5.12
C HIS A 57 -9.26 18.76 -6.00
N ALA A 58 -8.30 19.55 -5.51
CA ALA A 58 -7.69 20.62 -6.29
C ALA A 58 -6.98 20.07 -7.54
N ALA A 59 -6.21 18.98 -7.41
CA ALA A 59 -5.55 18.33 -8.54
C ALA A 59 -6.54 17.77 -9.57
N GLN A 60 -7.70 17.25 -9.13
CA GLN A 60 -8.77 16.81 -10.03
C GLN A 60 -9.36 17.98 -10.81
N ARG A 61 -9.62 19.12 -10.14
CA ARG A 61 -10.13 20.34 -10.79
C ARG A 61 -9.16 20.90 -11.84
N LEU A 62 -7.86 20.70 -11.62
CA LEU A 62 -6.80 21.04 -12.55
C LEU A 62 -6.56 19.97 -13.63
N ASN A 63 -7.41 18.93 -13.72
CA ASN A 63 -7.34 17.84 -14.69
C ASN A 63 -6.04 17.01 -14.65
N PHE A 64 -5.39 16.87 -13.48
CA PHE A 64 -4.20 16.01 -13.33
C PHE A 64 -4.51 14.51 -13.45
N PHE A 65 -5.77 14.09 -13.28
CA PHE A 65 -6.19 12.71 -13.45
C PHE A 65 -7.67 12.61 -13.79
N GLU A 66 -8.05 11.59 -14.56
CA GLU A 66 -9.44 11.28 -14.87
C GLU A 66 -10.14 10.59 -13.70
N SER A 67 -11.39 10.95 -13.46
CA SER A 67 -12.23 10.31 -12.43
C SER A 67 -13.23 9.37 -13.08
N LYS A 68 -12.94 8.08 -13.06
CA LYS A 68 -13.93 7.04 -13.39
C LYS A 68 -14.99 6.94 -12.29
N SER A 69 -16.24 6.69 -12.67
CA SER A 69 -17.29 6.41 -11.69
C SER A 69 -17.04 5.05 -11.04
N ILE A 70 -16.93 5.05 -9.71
CA ILE A 70 -17.00 3.83 -8.90
C ILE A 70 -18.32 3.91 -8.14
N ASP A 71 -18.97 2.77 -7.96
CA ASP A 71 -20.15 2.67 -7.10
C ASP A 71 -19.88 3.27 -5.71
N MET A 72 -20.71 4.23 -5.31
CA MET A 72 -20.52 4.99 -4.07
C MET A 72 -20.57 4.09 -2.84
N LYS A 73 -21.42 3.05 -2.84
CA LYS A 73 -21.51 2.11 -1.71
C LYS A 73 -20.20 1.35 -1.54
N THR A 74 -19.61 0.90 -2.64
CA THR A 74 -18.31 0.23 -2.65
C THR A 74 -17.21 1.13 -2.11
N VAL A 75 -17.13 2.39 -2.58
CA VAL A 75 -16.13 3.36 -2.11
C VAL A 75 -16.31 3.67 -0.63
N MET A 76 -17.55 3.88 -0.18
CA MET A 76 -17.87 4.19 1.21
C MET A 76 -17.47 3.04 2.13
N LEU A 77 -17.88 1.80 1.83
CA LEU A 77 -17.53 0.63 2.64
C LEU A 77 -16.00 0.41 2.67
N PHE A 78 -15.34 0.55 1.53
CA PHE A 78 -13.89 0.48 1.42
C PHE A 78 -13.20 1.57 2.25
N GLY A 79 -13.67 2.82 2.16
CA GLY A 79 -13.12 3.95 2.90
C GLY A 79 -13.31 3.80 4.41
N ILE A 80 -14.50 3.37 4.86
CA ILE A 80 -14.77 3.10 6.28
C ILE A 80 -13.86 1.99 6.79
N LEU A 81 -13.73 0.87 6.06
CA LEU A 81 -12.86 -0.24 6.44
C LEU A 81 -11.39 0.19 6.60
N ASN A 82 -10.87 0.95 5.64
CA ASN A 82 -9.49 1.46 5.71
C ASN A 82 -9.31 2.45 6.87
N GLY A 83 -10.28 3.34 7.09
CA GLY A 83 -10.24 4.30 8.20
C GLY A 83 -10.28 3.60 9.56
N ILE A 84 -11.13 2.57 9.72
CA ILE A 84 -11.14 1.71 10.92
C ILE A 84 -9.78 1.02 11.10
N SER A 85 -9.21 0.48 10.02
CA SER A 85 -7.92 -0.20 10.08
C SER A 85 -6.79 0.73 10.56
N ILE A 86 -6.75 1.96 10.05
CA ILE A 86 -5.80 2.99 10.48
C ILE A 86 -6.02 3.32 11.97
N GLY A 87 -7.26 3.52 12.39
CA GLY A 87 -7.60 3.80 13.79
C GLY A 87 -7.17 2.67 14.74
N LEU A 88 -7.46 1.41 14.37
CA LEU A 88 -7.07 0.24 15.15
C LEU A 88 -5.54 0.09 15.25
N LEU A 89 -4.80 0.36 14.16
CA LEU A 89 -3.33 0.36 14.19
C LEU A 89 -2.78 1.45 15.10
N ASN A 90 -3.34 2.66 15.05
CA ASN A 90 -2.92 3.74 15.95
C ASN A 90 -3.22 3.40 17.41
N LEU A 91 -4.38 2.79 17.67
CA LEU A 91 -4.77 2.36 19.02
C LEU A 91 -3.88 1.22 19.54
N SER A 92 -3.52 0.27 18.68
CA SER A 92 -2.55 -0.79 18.97
C SER A 92 -1.19 -0.22 19.37
N LEU A 93 -0.71 0.82 18.65
CA LEU A 93 0.54 1.52 19.00
C LEU A 93 0.42 2.30 20.31
N GLY A 94 -0.75 2.85 20.62
CA GLY A 94 -0.99 3.58 21.87
C GLY A 94 -1.07 2.68 23.11
N PHE A 95 -1.61 1.46 22.97
CA PHE A 95 -1.78 0.53 24.10
C PHE A 95 -0.66 -0.48 24.29
N ASN A 96 0.15 -0.73 23.28
CA ASN A 96 1.22 -1.71 23.34
C ASN A 96 2.59 -1.07 23.11
N SER A 97 3.63 -1.80 23.49
CA SER A 97 5.00 -1.45 23.14
C SER A 97 5.22 -1.31 21.62
N ILE A 98 6.19 -0.49 21.24
CA ILE A 98 6.65 -0.35 19.85
C ILE A 98 7.07 -1.71 19.28
N GLY A 99 7.74 -2.54 20.08
CA GLY A 99 8.13 -3.91 19.71
C GLY A 99 6.92 -4.78 19.37
N PHE A 100 5.88 -4.79 20.21
CA PHE A 100 4.66 -5.53 19.91
C PHE A 100 3.91 -4.99 18.67
N TYR A 101 3.86 -3.67 18.50
CA TYR A 101 3.28 -3.08 17.30
C TYR A 101 4.03 -3.52 16.02
N GLN A 102 5.36 -3.63 16.07
CA GLN A 102 6.16 -4.16 14.97
C GLN A 102 5.85 -5.65 14.70
N MET A 103 5.68 -6.46 15.74
CA MET A 103 5.25 -7.86 15.62
C MET A 103 3.84 -7.98 15.00
N THR A 104 2.90 -7.12 15.41
CA THR A 104 1.57 -7.00 14.81
C THR A 104 1.67 -6.70 13.32
N LYS A 105 2.51 -5.74 12.92
CA LYS A 105 2.75 -5.43 11.49
C LYS A 105 3.36 -6.59 10.73
N LEU A 106 4.30 -7.32 11.35
CA LEU A 106 4.91 -8.51 10.74
C LEU A 106 3.88 -9.60 10.48
N ALA A 107 2.96 -9.81 11.43
CA ALA A 107 1.89 -10.79 11.30
C ALA A 107 0.93 -10.49 10.11
N ILE A 108 0.87 -9.25 9.62
CA ILE A 108 0.06 -8.92 8.43
C ILE A 108 0.54 -9.69 7.19
N ILE A 109 1.85 -9.97 7.03
CA ILE A 109 2.36 -10.73 5.87
C ILE A 109 1.75 -12.14 5.78
N PRO A 110 1.92 -13.03 6.77
CA PRO A 110 1.38 -14.39 6.69
C PRO A 110 -0.15 -14.39 6.59
N PHE A 111 -0.84 -13.47 7.27
CA PHE A 111 -2.29 -13.34 7.14
C PHE A 111 -2.71 -12.87 5.74
N THR A 112 -1.97 -11.94 5.12
CA THR A 112 -2.24 -11.51 3.74
C THR A 112 -2.01 -12.66 2.75
N VAL A 113 -0.93 -13.43 2.92
CA VAL A 113 -0.65 -14.62 2.10
C VAL A 113 -1.78 -15.65 2.24
N LEU A 114 -2.23 -15.91 3.48
CA LEU A 114 -3.34 -16.82 3.75
C LEU A 114 -4.62 -16.36 3.07
N LEU A 115 -5.01 -15.09 3.24
CA LEU A 115 -6.22 -14.54 2.65
C LEU A 115 -6.17 -14.48 1.11
N GLU A 116 -5.03 -14.10 0.51
CA GLU A 116 -4.86 -14.16 -0.95
C GLU A 116 -4.94 -15.62 -1.47
N THR A 117 -4.46 -16.59 -0.69
CA THR A 117 -4.56 -18.01 -1.07
C THR A 117 -6.00 -18.52 -0.99
N LEU A 118 -6.73 -18.17 0.09
CA LEU A 118 -8.10 -18.64 0.31
C LEU A 118 -9.12 -17.94 -0.59
N PHE A 119 -9.08 -16.60 -0.67
CA PHE A 119 -10.10 -15.81 -1.37
C PHE A 119 -9.76 -15.56 -2.85
N LEU A 120 -8.48 -15.39 -3.20
CA LEU A 120 -8.05 -15.12 -4.58
C LEU A 120 -7.46 -16.35 -5.27
N LYS A 121 -7.41 -17.50 -4.60
CA LYS A 121 -6.81 -18.76 -5.12
C LYS A 121 -5.38 -18.58 -5.64
N LYS A 122 -4.65 -17.59 -5.10
CA LYS A 122 -3.30 -17.25 -5.53
C LYS A 122 -2.32 -18.24 -4.93
N GLN A 123 -1.52 -18.87 -5.79
CA GLN A 123 -0.48 -19.81 -5.38
C GLN A 123 0.85 -19.08 -5.19
N PHE A 124 1.49 -19.28 -4.04
CA PHE A 124 2.83 -18.79 -3.74
C PHE A 124 3.81 -19.96 -3.73
N SER A 125 4.93 -19.85 -4.44
CA SER A 125 5.95 -20.91 -4.41
C SER A 125 6.59 -21.03 -3.03
N GLN A 126 7.15 -22.22 -2.78
CA GLN A 126 7.91 -22.48 -1.55
C GLN A 126 9.10 -21.54 -1.40
N LYS A 127 9.72 -21.11 -2.51
CA LYS A 127 10.84 -20.15 -2.48
C LYS A 127 10.40 -18.77 -1.97
N ILE A 128 9.23 -18.29 -2.39
CA ILE A 128 8.64 -17.05 -1.89
C ILE A 128 8.29 -17.20 -0.40
N LYS A 129 7.63 -18.29 -0.01
CA LYS A 129 7.28 -18.55 1.40
C LYS A 129 8.51 -18.58 2.31
N PHE A 130 9.58 -19.24 1.87
CA PHE A 130 10.85 -19.28 2.60
C PHE A 130 11.50 -17.90 2.73
N SER A 131 11.47 -17.09 1.65
CA SER A 131 12.01 -15.73 1.68
C SER A 131 11.24 -14.82 2.64
N LEU A 132 9.91 -14.95 2.65
CA LEU A 132 9.05 -14.24 3.60
C LEU A 132 9.31 -14.72 5.03
N PHE A 133 9.49 -16.02 5.26
CA PHE A 133 9.85 -16.55 6.57
C PHE A 133 11.17 -15.95 7.08
N LEU A 134 12.20 -15.91 6.24
CA LEU A 134 13.50 -15.33 6.61
C LEU A 134 13.40 -13.84 6.93
N LEU A 135 12.61 -13.09 6.15
CA LEU A 135 12.29 -11.69 6.43
C LEU A 135 11.62 -11.55 7.81
N LEU A 136 10.58 -12.33 8.08
CA LEU A 136 9.83 -12.27 9.34
C LEU A 136 10.71 -12.57 10.55
N VAL A 137 11.59 -13.57 10.44
CA VAL A 137 12.58 -13.90 11.48
C VAL A 137 13.53 -12.72 11.70
N GLY A 138 14.09 -12.14 10.63
CA GLY A 138 15.02 -11.01 10.74
C GLY A 138 14.42 -9.80 11.44
N VAL A 139 13.23 -9.36 11.02
CA VAL A 139 12.56 -8.22 11.67
C VAL A 139 12.13 -8.59 13.07
N GLY A 140 11.65 -9.81 13.31
CA GLY A 140 11.33 -10.29 14.66
C GLY A 140 12.53 -10.19 15.62
N ILE A 141 13.71 -10.64 15.19
CA ILE A 141 14.95 -10.51 15.97
C ILE A 141 15.29 -9.05 16.26
N ALA A 142 15.13 -8.16 15.27
CA ALA A 142 15.42 -6.74 15.42
C ALA A 142 14.39 -5.99 16.29
N SER A 143 13.17 -6.51 16.40
CA SER A 143 12.05 -5.86 17.09
C SER A 143 11.85 -6.36 18.54
N VAL A 144 12.37 -7.53 18.90
CA VAL A 144 12.24 -8.09 20.27
C VAL A 144 13.24 -7.40 21.20
N THR A 145 12.83 -6.24 21.70
CA THR A 145 13.55 -5.48 22.73
C THR A 145 12.74 -5.43 24.03
N ASP A 146 11.43 -5.21 23.99
CA ASP A 146 10.51 -5.40 25.13
C ASP A 146 9.08 -5.66 24.64
N LEU A 147 8.49 -6.80 24.99
CA LEU A 147 7.11 -7.15 24.65
C LEU A 147 6.18 -6.81 25.83
N GLN A 148 5.71 -5.57 25.88
CA GLN A 148 4.62 -5.20 26.78
C GLN A 148 3.28 -5.43 26.08
N LEU A 149 2.55 -6.41 26.61
CA LEU A 149 1.26 -6.86 26.11
C LEU A 149 0.16 -6.29 27.01
N ASN A 150 -0.76 -5.53 26.43
CA ASN A 150 -2.01 -5.20 27.08
C ASN A 150 -3.12 -6.07 26.47
N PHE A 151 -4.04 -6.59 27.28
CA PHE A 151 -5.14 -7.42 26.78
C PHE A 151 -6.00 -6.66 25.75
N VAL A 152 -6.38 -5.43 26.07
CA VAL A 152 -7.12 -4.54 25.16
C VAL A 152 -6.31 -4.28 23.89
N GLY A 153 -5.03 -3.91 24.05
CA GLY A 153 -4.12 -3.68 22.93
C GLY A 153 -3.93 -4.91 22.03
N THR A 154 -4.00 -6.12 22.59
CA THR A 154 -3.87 -7.38 21.85
C THR A 154 -5.10 -7.66 20.99
N ILE A 155 -6.31 -7.51 21.55
CA ILE A 155 -7.56 -7.65 20.78
C ILE A 155 -7.60 -6.65 19.63
N LEU A 156 -7.24 -5.39 19.91
CA LEU A 156 -7.18 -4.34 18.90
C LEU A 156 -6.16 -4.65 17.80
N SER A 157 -5.03 -5.26 18.16
CA SER A 157 -4.00 -5.68 17.20
C SER A 157 -4.48 -6.80 16.28
N LEU A 158 -5.22 -7.78 16.80
CA LEU A 158 -5.82 -8.84 15.99
C LEU A 158 -6.84 -8.28 15.00
N LEU A 159 -7.70 -7.37 15.45
CA LEU A 159 -8.65 -6.67 14.58
C LEU A 159 -7.93 -5.78 13.54
N ALA A 160 -6.85 -5.11 13.95
CA ALA A 160 -6.01 -4.32 13.05
C ALA A 160 -5.41 -5.19 11.95
N ILE A 161 -4.84 -6.36 12.28
CA ILE A 161 -4.28 -7.29 11.29
C ILE A 161 -5.34 -7.69 10.25
N ILE A 162 -6.52 -8.13 10.70
CA ILE A 162 -7.59 -8.58 9.80
C ILE A 162 -8.04 -7.43 8.89
N THR A 163 -8.39 -6.29 9.47
CA THR A 163 -8.86 -5.11 8.71
C THR A 163 -7.81 -4.59 7.75
N THR A 164 -6.53 -4.58 8.13
CA THR A 164 -5.44 -4.13 7.26
C THR A 164 -5.24 -5.08 6.09
N CYS A 165 -5.23 -6.40 6.33
CA CYS A 165 -5.10 -7.37 5.24
C CYS A 165 -6.24 -7.22 4.24
N VAL A 166 -7.49 -7.16 4.71
CA VAL A 166 -8.66 -7.00 3.84
C VAL A 166 -8.61 -5.66 3.11
N GLY A 167 -8.30 -4.56 3.79
CA GLY A 167 -8.17 -3.23 3.18
C GLY A 167 -7.13 -3.19 2.07
N GLN A 168 -5.96 -3.79 2.28
CA GLN A 168 -4.88 -3.85 1.28
C GLN A 168 -5.25 -4.74 0.07
N ILE A 169 -5.85 -5.90 0.32
CA ILE A 169 -6.33 -6.80 -0.74
C ILE A 169 -7.41 -6.11 -1.57
N LEU A 170 -8.38 -5.44 -0.94
CA LEU A 170 -9.42 -4.67 -1.63
C LEU A 170 -8.81 -3.51 -2.42
N THR A 171 -7.84 -2.79 -1.85
CA THR A 171 -7.12 -1.71 -2.54
C THR A 171 -6.52 -2.21 -3.84
N ASN A 172 -5.79 -3.33 -3.81
CA ASN A 172 -5.19 -3.92 -5.00
C ASN A 172 -6.25 -4.45 -5.98
N THR A 173 -7.30 -5.09 -5.47
CA THR A 173 -8.36 -5.71 -6.28
C THR A 173 -9.18 -4.67 -7.01
N ILE A 174 -9.62 -3.60 -6.33
CA ILE A 174 -10.40 -2.52 -6.93
C ILE A 174 -9.59 -1.80 -8.02
N GLN A 175 -8.33 -1.46 -7.74
CA GLN A 175 -7.46 -0.80 -8.72
C GLN A 175 -7.27 -1.67 -9.98
N LYS A 176 -7.06 -2.98 -9.83
CA LYS A 176 -6.88 -3.89 -10.97
C LYS A 176 -8.18 -4.21 -11.71
N ARG A 177 -9.27 -4.50 -10.99
CA ARG A 177 -10.56 -4.90 -11.57
C ARG A 177 -11.25 -3.76 -12.31
N LEU A 178 -11.24 -2.56 -11.73
CA LEU A 178 -11.89 -1.38 -12.33
C LEU A 178 -10.92 -0.56 -13.19
N ASN A 179 -9.65 -0.96 -13.28
CA ASN A 179 -8.59 -0.23 -13.98
C ASN A 179 -8.56 1.26 -13.57
N VAL A 180 -8.66 1.48 -12.25
CA VAL A 180 -8.71 2.81 -11.64
C VAL A 180 -7.32 3.18 -11.15
N SER A 181 -6.92 4.44 -11.39
CA SER A 181 -5.65 4.96 -10.89
C SER A 181 -5.63 4.97 -9.35
N SER A 182 -4.46 4.69 -8.77
CA SER A 182 -4.23 4.75 -7.32
C SER A 182 -4.63 6.09 -6.71
N THR A 183 -4.35 7.19 -7.42
CA THR A 183 -4.70 8.56 -7.03
C THR A 183 -6.21 8.74 -6.94
N GLN A 184 -6.94 8.19 -7.90
CA GLN A 184 -8.39 8.31 -7.96
C GLN A 184 -9.06 7.50 -6.84
N LEU A 185 -8.59 6.27 -6.58
CA LEU A 185 -9.12 5.47 -5.47
C LEU A 185 -8.84 6.14 -4.12
N LEU A 186 -7.65 6.72 -3.94
CA LEU A 186 -7.33 7.49 -2.74
C LEU A 186 -8.26 8.71 -2.62
N TYR A 187 -8.44 9.49 -3.68
CA TYR A 187 -9.32 10.65 -3.68
C TYR A 187 -10.76 10.30 -3.28
N GLN A 188 -11.31 9.22 -3.83
CA GLN A 188 -12.70 8.81 -3.56
C GLN A 188 -12.86 8.21 -2.15
N SER A 189 -11.85 7.53 -1.62
CA SER A 189 -11.93 6.86 -0.31
C SER A 189 -11.45 7.71 0.88
N ALA A 190 -10.54 8.65 0.65
CA ALA A 190 -10.00 9.57 1.66
C ALA A 190 -11.06 10.32 2.48
N PRO A 191 -12.16 10.87 1.93
CA PRO A 191 -13.14 11.60 2.75
C PRO A 191 -13.84 10.68 3.76
N PHE A 192 -14.11 9.43 3.40
CA PHE A 192 -14.71 8.45 4.31
C PHE A 192 -13.72 8.00 5.40
N GLN A 193 -12.45 7.79 5.03
CA GLN A 193 -11.38 7.49 5.99
C GLN A 193 -11.17 8.66 6.97
N ALA A 194 -11.17 9.89 6.45
CA ALA A 194 -11.03 11.10 7.25
C ALA A 194 -12.23 11.29 8.19
N ALA A 195 -13.45 11.05 7.70
CA ALA A 195 -14.68 11.20 8.49
C ALA A 195 -14.73 10.24 9.68
N ILE A 196 -14.45 8.94 9.47
CA ILE A 196 -14.48 7.96 10.57
C ILE A 196 -13.40 8.28 11.62
N LEU A 197 -12.21 8.70 11.19
CA LEU A 197 -11.13 9.11 12.10
C LEU A 197 -11.36 10.48 12.73
N PHE A 198 -12.11 11.37 12.08
CA PHE A 198 -12.48 12.66 12.65
C PHE A 198 -13.45 12.48 13.82
N VAL A 199 -14.40 11.54 13.68
CA VAL A 199 -15.37 11.21 14.74
C VAL A 199 -14.70 10.39 15.84
N SER A 200 -13.94 9.35 15.49
CA SER A 200 -13.32 8.46 16.49
C SER A 200 -12.03 9.01 17.10
N GLY A 201 -11.29 9.85 16.38
CA GLY A 201 -9.96 10.32 16.76
C GLY A 201 -9.92 11.06 18.10
N PRO A 202 -10.74 12.10 18.32
CA PRO A 202 -10.77 12.81 19.60
C PRO A 202 -11.11 11.89 20.78
N LEU A 203 -12.02 10.93 20.60
CA LEU A 203 -12.40 9.96 21.62
C LEU A 203 -11.24 9.01 21.95
N VAL A 204 -10.59 8.50 20.90
CA VAL A 204 -9.42 7.62 21.02
C VAL A 204 -8.27 8.33 21.71
N ASP A 205 -7.92 9.53 21.26
CA ASP A 205 -6.79 10.26 21.80
C ASP A 205 -7.08 10.76 23.21
N GLN A 206 -8.33 11.12 23.55
CA GLN A 206 -8.72 11.42 24.92
C GLN A 206 -8.60 10.19 25.83
N PHE A 207 -8.98 9.00 25.35
CA PHE A 207 -8.84 7.77 26.12
C PHE A 207 -7.37 7.39 26.36
N LEU A 208 -6.49 7.62 25.38
CA LEU A 208 -5.06 7.33 25.48
C LEU A 208 -4.29 8.38 26.31
N THR A 209 -4.56 9.66 26.09
CA THR A 209 -3.75 10.77 26.64
C THR A 209 -4.37 11.44 27.86
N LYS A 210 -5.66 11.18 28.14
CA LYS A 210 -6.49 11.91 29.11
C LYS A 210 -6.59 13.41 28.85
N GLN A 211 -6.25 13.87 27.65
CA GLN A 211 -6.34 15.26 27.22
C GLN A 211 -7.39 15.42 26.13
N ASN A 212 -8.01 16.60 26.06
CA ASN A 212 -8.97 16.93 25.01
C ASN A 212 -8.29 17.75 23.91
N VAL A 213 -8.36 17.26 22.67
CA VAL A 213 -7.92 17.98 21.45
C VAL A 213 -8.48 19.41 21.39
N PHE A 214 -9.75 19.57 21.76
CA PHE A 214 -10.45 20.85 21.69
C PHE A 214 -10.04 21.83 22.80
N ALA A 215 -9.48 21.33 23.89
CA ALA A 215 -8.98 22.15 25.00
C ALA A 215 -7.47 22.42 24.90
N HIS A 216 -6.80 21.87 23.90
CA HIS A 216 -5.36 22.04 23.73
C HIS A 216 -5.01 23.47 23.28
N LYS A 217 -3.94 24.04 23.84
CA LYS A 217 -3.49 25.39 23.48
C LYS A 217 -2.59 25.33 22.26
N TYR A 218 -3.10 25.78 21.11
CA TYR A 218 -2.34 25.81 19.86
C TYR A 218 -1.43 27.03 19.81
N SER A 219 -0.12 26.80 19.91
CA SER A 219 0.89 27.82 19.59
C SER A 219 1.13 27.89 18.08
N SER A 220 1.60 29.03 17.57
CA SER A 220 1.93 29.22 16.15
C SER A 220 2.92 28.18 15.64
N ILE A 221 3.90 27.78 16.47
CA ILE A 221 4.88 26.75 16.12
C ILE A 221 4.22 25.37 15.95
N VAL A 222 3.26 25.02 16.82
CA VAL A 222 2.50 23.77 16.76
C VAL A 222 1.71 23.72 15.46
N LEU A 223 1.04 24.81 15.09
CA LEU A 223 0.26 24.92 13.85
C LEU A 223 1.14 24.76 12.61
N VAL A 224 2.32 25.39 12.58
CA VAL A 224 3.27 25.24 11.45
C VAL A 224 3.69 23.78 11.29
N PHE A 225 4.03 23.09 12.39
CA PHE A 225 4.41 21.67 12.34
C PHE A 225 3.23 20.75 11.97
N ILE A 226 2.01 21.06 12.40
CA ILE A 226 0.80 20.34 11.96
C ILE A 226 0.62 20.48 10.45
N ILE A 227 0.67 21.71 9.92
CA ILE A 227 0.52 21.97 8.48
C ILE A 227 1.62 21.25 7.70
N LEU A 228 2.88 21.36 8.15
CA LEU A 228 4.01 20.68 7.52
C LEU A 228 3.81 19.16 7.50
N SER A 229 3.38 18.58 8.62
CA SER A 229 3.07 17.15 8.69
C SER A 229 1.95 16.75 7.73
N CYS A 230 0.87 17.54 7.67
CA CYS A 230 -0.22 17.33 6.72
C CYS A 230 0.25 17.35 5.26
N LEU A 231 1.12 18.29 4.89
CA LEU A 231 1.67 18.37 3.53
C LEU A 231 2.53 17.14 3.19
N ILE A 232 3.39 16.71 4.12
CA ILE A 232 4.18 15.48 3.96
C ILE A 232 3.26 14.25 3.86
N ALA A 233 2.18 14.22 4.64
CA ALA A 233 1.23 13.12 4.65
C ALA A 233 0.51 12.93 3.31
N VAL A 234 0.28 13.99 2.53
CA VAL A 234 -0.23 13.87 1.16
C VAL A 234 0.69 12.96 0.33
N SER A 235 2.00 13.18 0.40
CA SER A 235 2.98 12.34 -0.31
C SER A 235 3.03 10.90 0.23
N VAL A 236 2.88 10.72 1.54
CA VAL A 236 2.82 9.38 2.17
C VAL A 236 1.60 8.60 1.69
N ASN A 237 0.42 9.21 1.74
CA ASN A 237 -0.84 8.56 1.34
C ASN A 237 -0.85 8.26 -0.17
N PHE A 238 -0.41 9.22 -0.98
CA PHE A 238 -0.28 9.05 -2.42
C PHE A 238 0.67 7.90 -2.78
N SER A 239 1.90 7.92 -2.24
CA SER A 239 2.89 6.88 -2.52
C SER A 239 2.44 5.50 -2.02
N THR A 240 1.72 5.44 -0.90
CA THR A 240 1.16 4.18 -0.36
C THR A 240 0.18 3.54 -1.36
N PHE A 241 -0.82 4.29 -1.81
CA PHE A 241 -1.80 3.77 -2.78
C PHE A 241 -1.14 3.42 -4.12
N LEU A 242 -0.17 4.23 -4.56
CA LEU A 242 0.59 4.01 -5.79
C LEU A 242 1.40 2.71 -5.74
N VAL A 243 2.14 2.46 -4.65
CA VAL A 243 2.92 1.23 -4.48
C VAL A 243 1.99 0.02 -4.39
N ILE A 244 0.90 0.09 -3.62
CA ILE A 244 -0.08 -1.01 -3.55
C ILE A 244 -0.68 -1.30 -4.94
N GLY A 245 -0.99 -0.26 -5.70
CA GLY A 245 -1.58 -0.37 -7.04
C GLY A 245 -0.65 -1.00 -8.07
N LYS A 246 0.60 -0.54 -8.10
CA LYS A 246 1.61 -1.03 -9.05
C LYS A 246 2.18 -2.40 -8.65
N THR A 247 2.03 -2.81 -7.40
CA THR A 247 2.58 -4.07 -6.89
C THR A 247 1.47 -5.03 -6.40
N SER A 248 1.77 -5.87 -5.41
CA SER A 248 0.81 -6.77 -4.76
C SER A 248 0.73 -6.45 -3.27
N PRO A 249 -0.37 -6.82 -2.57
CA PRO A 249 -0.50 -6.57 -1.13
C PRO A 249 0.69 -7.11 -0.32
N VAL A 250 1.14 -8.33 -0.62
CA VAL A 250 2.32 -8.93 0.03
C VAL A 250 3.60 -8.15 -0.29
N THR A 251 3.79 -7.73 -1.53
CA THR A 251 4.96 -6.92 -1.91
C THR A 251 4.97 -5.57 -1.19
N TYR A 252 3.81 -4.92 -1.07
CA TYR A 252 3.66 -3.69 -0.30
C TYR A 252 4.07 -3.89 1.17
N GLN A 253 3.65 -4.99 1.81
CA GLN A 253 4.06 -5.29 3.19
C GLN A 253 5.58 -5.47 3.31
N VAL A 254 6.20 -6.20 2.38
CA VAL A 254 7.67 -6.36 2.32
C VAL A 254 8.37 -5.00 2.22
N LEU A 255 7.91 -4.13 1.31
CA LEU A 255 8.45 -2.78 1.15
C LEU A 255 8.18 -1.87 2.36
N GLY A 256 7.06 -2.07 3.06
CA GLY A 256 6.75 -1.40 4.31
C GLY A 256 7.73 -1.75 5.44
N HIS A 257 8.15 -3.01 5.51
CA HIS A 257 9.22 -3.43 6.44
C HIS A 257 10.58 -2.87 6.03
N LEU A 258 10.91 -2.85 4.73
CA LEU A 258 12.12 -2.18 4.23
C LEU A 258 12.17 -0.72 4.67
N LYS A 259 11.07 0.02 4.46
CA LYS A 259 10.92 1.41 4.91
C LYS A 259 11.13 1.54 6.42
N THR A 260 10.58 0.62 7.21
CA THR A 260 10.75 0.62 8.67
C THR A 260 12.21 0.39 9.05
N CYS A 261 12.90 -0.56 8.41
CA CYS A 261 14.34 -0.79 8.63
C CYS A 261 15.18 0.43 8.27
N LEU A 262 14.86 1.13 7.16
CA LEU A 262 15.56 2.36 6.76
C LEU A 262 15.32 3.51 7.74
N VAL A 263 14.07 3.70 8.18
CA VAL A 263 13.71 4.72 9.19
C VAL A 263 14.43 4.43 10.50
N LEU A 264 14.43 3.17 10.96
CA LEU A 264 15.14 2.76 12.16
C LEU A 264 16.64 3.02 12.02
N GLY A 265 17.27 2.55 10.93
CA GLY A 265 18.68 2.79 10.65
C GLY A 265 19.05 4.27 10.69
N PHE A 266 18.26 5.12 10.04
CA PHE A 266 18.45 6.57 10.04
C PHE A 266 18.24 7.19 11.44
N GLY A 267 17.21 6.73 12.15
CA GLY A 267 16.92 7.12 13.53
C GLY A 267 18.08 6.83 14.47
N TYR A 268 18.69 5.65 14.41
CA TYR A 268 19.86 5.31 15.22
C TYR A 268 21.07 6.18 14.88
N THR A 269 21.32 6.47 13.60
CA THR A 269 22.44 7.34 13.19
C THR A 269 22.27 8.80 13.61
N LEU A 270 21.03 9.29 13.75
CA LEU A 270 20.74 10.68 14.12
C LEU A 270 20.52 10.87 15.62
N LEU A 271 19.91 9.89 16.30
CA LEU A 271 19.53 9.98 17.70
C LEU A 271 20.60 9.46 18.66
N HIS A 272 21.71 8.90 18.14
CA HIS A 272 22.81 8.32 18.93
C HIS A 272 22.34 7.23 19.92
N ASP A 273 21.20 6.59 19.66
CA ASP A 273 20.72 5.47 20.47
C ASP A 273 21.67 4.25 20.28
N PRO A 274 22.07 3.55 21.35
CA PRO A 274 23.06 2.48 21.27
C PRO A 274 22.56 1.31 20.42
N PHE A 275 23.30 0.96 19.37
CA PHE A 275 23.04 -0.23 18.57
C PHE A 275 23.30 -1.50 19.38
N THR A 276 22.25 -2.25 19.70
CA THR A 276 22.41 -3.64 20.15
C THR A 276 22.81 -4.51 18.95
N TYR A 277 23.81 -5.38 19.11
CA TYR A 277 24.23 -6.34 18.06
C TYR A 277 23.06 -7.15 17.49
N ARG A 278 22.07 -7.44 18.32
CA ARG A 278 20.82 -8.12 17.94
C ARG A 278 20.03 -7.38 16.87
N ASN A 279 19.95 -6.04 16.96
CA ASN A 279 19.22 -5.20 16.02
C ASN A 279 19.92 -5.20 14.65
N ILE A 280 21.26 -5.11 14.64
CA ILE A 280 22.05 -5.14 13.40
C ILE A 280 21.87 -6.48 12.68
N ILE A 281 22.05 -7.59 13.40
CA ILE A 281 21.90 -8.94 12.84
C ILE A 281 20.48 -9.14 12.29
N GLY A 282 19.46 -8.75 13.06
CA GLY A 282 18.07 -8.85 12.62
C GLY A 282 17.77 -8.05 11.35
N ILE A 283 18.26 -6.81 11.26
CA ILE A 283 18.11 -5.96 10.06
C ILE A 283 18.81 -6.59 8.85
N LEU A 284 20.03 -7.11 9.01
CA LEU A 284 20.76 -7.76 7.91
C LEU A 284 20.02 -9.00 7.39
N VAL A 285 19.53 -9.86 8.29
CA VAL A 285 18.74 -11.04 7.94
C VAL A 285 17.44 -10.63 7.24
N ALA A 286 16.78 -9.57 7.72
CA ALA A 286 15.57 -9.05 7.10
C ALA A 286 15.82 -8.55 5.67
N ILE A 287 16.88 -7.75 5.46
CA ILE A 287 17.26 -7.22 4.14
C ILE A 287 17.59 -8.37 3.18
N PHE A 288 18.31 -9.39 3.64
CA PHE A 288 18.59 -10.56 2.83
C PHE A 288 17.31 -11.32 2.43
N GLY A 289 16.38 -11.54 3.37
CA GLY A 289 15.06 -12.13 3.08
C GLY A 289 14.23 -11.31 2.09
N MET A 290 14.25 -9.97 2.21
CA MET A 290 13.61 -9.05 1.26
C MET A 290 14.22 -9.14 -0.14
N GLY A 291 15.55 -9.23 -0.24
CA GLY A 291 16.26 -9.41 -1.51
C GLY A 291 15.91 -10.72 -2.19
N LEU A 292 15.89 -11.84 -1.45
CA LEU A 292 15.46 -13.14 -1.95
C LEU A 292 14.00 -13.12 -2.43
N TYR A 293 13.09 -12.51 -1.65
CA TYR A 293 11.69 -12.37 -2.04
C TYR A 293 11.56 -11.62 -3.37
N SER A 294 12.25 -10.48 -3.50
CA SER A 294 12.26 -9.69 -4.73
C SER A 294 12.76 -10.53 -5.91
N TYR A 295 13.91 -11.19 -5.76
CA TYR A 295 14.49 -12.04 -6.80
C TYR A 295 13.54 -13.14 -7.28
N PHE A 296 12.94 -13.90 -6.36
CA PHE A 296 12.03 -14.98 -6.73
C PHE A 296 10.71 -14.46 -7.31
N CYS A 297 10.20 -13.33 -6.83
CA CYS A 297 9.01 -12.71 -7.41
C CYS A 297 9.26 -12.25 -8.86
N LEU A 298 10.43 -11.66 -9.15
CA LEU A 298 10.82 -11.33 -10.52
C LEU A 298 10.96 -12.58 -11.39
N GLN A 299 11.57 -13.64 -10.86
CA GLN A 299 11.75 -14.89 -11.60
C GLN A 299 10.40 -15.55 -11.94
N GLU A 300 9.44 -15.58 -11.02
CA GLU A 300 8.09 -16.09 -11.28
C GLU A 300 7.34 -15.26 -12.31
N ASN A 301 7.43 -13.93 -12.25
CA ASN A 301 6.79 -13.05 -13.21
C ASN A 301 7.35 -13.26 -14.63
N LYS A 302 8.68 -13.43 -14.77
CA LYS A 302 9.31 -13.78 -16.05
C LYS A 302 8.85 -15.13 -16.58
N LYS A 303 8.74 -16.15 -15.72
CA LYS A 303 8.24 -17.48 -16.11
C LYS A 303 6.79 -17.45 -16.59
N LYS A 304 5.92 -16.69 -15.92
CA LYS A 304 4.52 -16.50 -16.33
C LYS A 304 4.43 -15.84 -17.71
N GLN A 305 5.17 -14.76 -17.94
CA GLN A 305 5.21 -14.09 -19.25
C GLN A 305 5.75 -15.00 -20.37
N ALA A 306 6.80 -15.78 -20.10
CA ALA A 306 7.31 -16.74 -21.08
C ALA A 306 6.31 -17.86 -21.39
N GLY A 307 5.58 -18.34 -20.38
CA GLY A 307 4.51 -19.34 -20.54
C GLY A 307 3.35 -18.83 -21.40
N ASP A 308 2.87 -17.60 -21.13
CA ASP A 308 1.77 -16.99 -21.88
C ASP A 308 2.14 -16.73 -23.35
N LEU A 309 3.39 -16.32 -23.64
CA LEU A 309 3.88 -16.18 -25.01
C LEU A 309 3.94 -17.52 -25.75
N SER A 310 4.34 -18.61 -25.08
CA SER A 310 4.42 -19.94 -25.68
C SER A 310 3.05 -20.58 -25.95
N LEU A 311 2.02 -20.25 -25.15
CA LEU A 311 0.64 -20.68 -25.39
C LEU A 311 -0.02 -19.88 -26.52
N GLY A 312 0.22 -18.57 -26.59
CA GLY A 312 -0.30 -17.69 -27.64
C GLY A 312 0.27 -17.97 -29.04
N SER A 313 1.49 -18.52 -29.14
CA SER A 313 2.04 -18.99 -30.42
C SER A 313 1.41 -20.29 -30.90
N GLN A 314 1.01 -21.20 -29.99
CA GLN A 314 0.38 -22.47 -30.38
C GLN A 314 -1.07 -22.32 -30.86
N THR A 315 -1.77 -21.22 -30.50
CA THR A 315 -3.13 -20.96 -31.00
C THR A 315 -3.14 -20.37 -32.41
N LYS A 316 -2.05 -19.72 -32.87
CA LYS A 316 -1.95 -19.18 -34.23
C LYS A 316 -1.57 -20.21 -35.30
N ASP A 317 -0.97 -21.34 -34.92
CA ASP A 317 -0.53 -22.39 -35.87
C ASP A 317 -1.61 -23.44 -36.20
N LYS A 318 -2.79 -23.39 -35.56
CA LYS A 318 -3.85 -24.39 -35.77
C LYS A 318 -4.97 -23.99 -36.74
N ASP A 319 -5.01 -22.75 -37.23
CA ASP A 319 -6.01 -22.27 -38.21
C ASP A 319 -5.45 -22.11 -39.63
N GLY A 320 -4.27 -22.68 -39.93
CA GLY A 320 -3.68 -22.71 -41.27
C GLY A 320 -4.18 -23.86 -42.12
N ILE A 321 -5.39 -23.77 -42.68
CA ILE A 321 -5.80 -24.64 -43.80
C ILE A 321 -4.98 -24.23 -45.04
N PRO A 322 -4.23 -25.14 -45.71
CA PRO A 322 -3.50 -24.80 -46.92
C PRO A 322 -4.47 -24.71 -48.10
N LEU A 323 -4.71 -23.50 -48.63
CA LEU A 323 -5.50 -23.31 -49.83
C LEU A 323 -4.66 -23.72 -51.05
N LEU A 324 -5.05 -24.85 -51.65
CA LEU A 324 -4.50 -25.37 -52.90
C LEU A 324 -4.71 -24.40 -54.06
N SER A 325 -3.63 -24.19 -54.79
CA SER A 325 -3.53 -23.56 -56.10
C SER A 325 -4.37 -24.25 -57.17
N ILE A 326 -5.25 -23.52 -57.86
CA ILE A 326 -5.65 -23.82 -59.25
C ILE A 326 -5.75 -22.50 -60.02
N ASP A 327 -4.79 -22.28 -60.94
CA ASP A 327 -4.88 -21.36 -62.07
C ASP A 327 -5.84 -21.92 -63.14
N LYS A 328 -6.69 -21.06 -63.74
CA LYS A 328 -6.64 -20.70 -65.18
C LYS A 328 -7.94 -20.05 -65.69
N ASP A 329 -7.71 -18.93 -66.39
CA ASP A 329 -8.36 -18.41 -67.61
C ASP A 329 -9.88 -18.17 -67.71
N GLY A 330 -10.22 -16.95 -68.13
CA GLY A 330 -11.19 -16.76 -69.21
C GLY A 330 -12.44 -15.90 -68.95
N HIS A 331 -12.35 -14.62 -69.33
CA HIS A 331 -13.33 -13.85 -70.11
C HIS A 331 -14.73 -13.44 -69.56
N GLU A 332 -15.02 -12.14 -69.84
CA GLU A 332 -16.32 -11.51 -70.16
C GLU A 332 -17.34 -11.04 -69.09
N VAL A 333 -17.29 -9.73 -68.83
CA VAL A 333 -18.30 -8.68 -69.17
C VAL A 333 -19.81 -8.94 -68.90
N LYS A 334 -20.38 -7.95 -68.17
CA LYS A 334 -21.72 -7.29 -68.25
C LYS A 334 -22.78 -7.55 -67.16
N LYS A 335 -23.26 -6.39 -66.67
CA LYS A 335 -24.65 -5.94 -66.41
C LYS A 335 -25.27 -6.08 -65.00
N SER A 336 -25.45 -4.90 -64.40
CA SER A 336 -26.75 -4.23 -64.17
C SER A 336 -27.65 -4.67 -63.00
N THR A 337 -27.70 -3.78 -62.00
CA THR A 337 -28.90 -3.06 -61.49
C THR A 337 -30.01 -3.82 -60.72
N LYS A 338 -30.33 -3.22 -59.56
CA LYS A 338 -31.63 -3.01 -58.90
C LYS A 338 -32.23 -4.05 -57.92
N ASN A 339 -32.52 -3.50 -56.73
CA ASN A 339 -33.75 -3.52 -55.89
C ASN A 339 -33.43 -3.92 -54.45
N SER A 340 -33.52 -3.05 -53.43
CA SER A 340 -34.69 -2.39 -52.80
C SER A 340 -35.72 -3.33 -52.17
N LEU A 341 -36.00 -3.03 -50.88
CA LEU A 341 -37.13 -3.40 -50.02
C LEU A 341 -36.98 -4.78 -49.35
N VAL A 342 -37.15 -4.95 -48.03
CA VAL A 342 -37.89 -4.21 -46.98
C VAL A 342 -37.08 -4.19 -45.69
#